data_AF-A0A0F9P372-F1
#
_entry.id   AF-A0A0F9P372-F1
#
_cell.length_a   1.000
_cell.length_b   1.000
_cell.length_c   1.000
_cell.angle_alpha   90.00
_cell.angle_beta   90.00
_cell.angle_gamma   90.00
#
_symmetry.space_group_name_H-M   'P 1'
#
loop_
_entity.id
_entity.type
_entity.pdbx_description
1 polymer ?
#
loop_
_entity_poly.entity_id
_entity_poly.type
_entity_poly.pdbx_seq_one_letter_code
_entity_poly.pdbx_strand_id
1 'polypeptide(L)'
;MQRFTAVEIVQRYQRRHPERAKASKRRTYLKYREKWLAQGKAYRLAHYDQYRKYDKRANERRKADPVRLAARRAQQRDYYQRNRERRIADVKAYEKTNFAKVRVWKRVRSARRRTRLVAAPGTCSREQWLGRFQFYGGHCAYCPRELRFDEAQMEHRIPISRGGSNWPANIVPACADCNLRKGTKTSAEFGARILAA
;
A
#
# COMPACT_ATOMS: atom_id res chain seq x y z
N MET A 1 35.16 42.10 26.25
CA MET A 1 34.56 40.74 26.23
C MET A 1 33.26 40.78 25.43
N GLN A 2 33.11 39.98 24.37
CA GLN A 2 31.81 39.86 23.67
C GLN A 2 30.75 39.31 24.62
N ARG A 3 29.70 40.09 24.89
CA ARG A 3 28.52 39.64 25.63
C ARG A 3 27.64 38.83 24.69
N PHE A 4 27.58 37.52 24.90
CA PHE A 4 26.67 36.63 24.18
C PHE A 4 25.28 36.67 24.82
N THR A 5 24.25 36.63 23.99
CA THR A 5 22.87 36.43 24.43
C THR A 5 22.68 35.03 25.02
N ALA A 6 21.63 34.85 25.81
CA ALA A 6 21.28 33.53 26.38
C ALA A 6 21.12 32.45 25.30
N VAL A 7 20.56 32.80 24.14
CA VAL A 7 20.38 31.89 23.01
C VAL A 7 21.72 31.47 22.43
N GLU A 8 22.63 32.42 22.22
CA GLU A 8 23.97 32.15 21.69
C GLU A 8 24.80 31.30 22.64
N ILE A 9 24.68 31.52 23.96
CA ILE A 9 25.33 30.70 25.00
C ILE A 9 24.85 29.24 24.89
N VAL A 10 23.54 29.02 24.80
CA VAL A 10 22.96 27.68 24.66
C VAL A 10 23.38 27.01 23.35
N GLN A 11 23.34 27.74 22.23
CA GLN A 11 23.78 27.20 20.93
C GLN A 11 25.26 26.84 20.93
N ARG A 12 26.10 27.66 21.57
CA ARG A 12 27.53 27.41 21.71
C ARG A 12 27.80 26.19 22.59
N TYR A 13 27.07 26.03 23.70
CA TYR A 13 27.13 24.83 24.54
C TYR A 13 26.71 23.57 23.76
N GLN A 14 25.61 23.63 23.01
CA GLN A 14 25.12 22.50 22.20
C GLN A 14 26.13 22.09 21.12
N ARG A 15 26.82 23.05 20.49
CA ARG A 15 27.89 22.78 19.52
C ARG A 15 29.14 22.16 20.15
N ARG A 16 29.56 22.64 21.33
CA ARG A 16 30.73 22.12 22.06
C ARG A 16 30.48 20.77 22.72
N HIS A 17 29.24 20.49 23.12
CA HIS A 17 28.86 19.27 23.83
C HIS A 17 27.63 18.59 23.19
N PRO A 18 27.73 18.15 21.93
CA PRO A 18 26.58 17.63 21.19
C PRO A 18 25.99 16.38 21.85
N GLU A 19 26.82 15.46 22.35
CA GLU A 19 26.34 14.23 22.99
C GLU A 19 25.66 14.50 24.34
N ARG A 20 26.21 15.41 25.16
CA ARG A 20 25.58 15.79 26.44
C ARG A 20 24.25 16.52 26.21
N ALA A 21 24.21 17.42 25.23
CA ALA A 21 22.99 18.10 24.82
C ALA A 21 21.92 17.12 24.30
N LYS A 22 22.31 16.16 23.45
CA LYS A 22 21.42 15.09 22.97
C LYS A 22 20.89 14.24 24.11
N ALA A 23 21.76 13.79 25.03
CA ALA A 23 21.37 12.98 26.18
C ALA A 23 20.41 13.73 27.12
N SER A 24 20.65 15.02 27.37
CA SER A 24 19.76 15.88 28.15
C SER A 24 18.38 16.05 27.49
N LYS A 25 18.36 16.34 26.18
CA LYS A 25 17.11 16.42 25.40
C LYS A 25 16.35 15.08 25.40
N ARG A 26 17.05 13.96 25.23
CA ARG A 26 16.46 12.61 25.28
C ARG A 26 15.86 12.31 26.64
N ARG A 27 16.56 12.62 27.74
CA ARG A 27 16.08 12.43 29.10
C ARG A 27 14.79 13.22 29.36
N THR A 28 14.79 14.48 28.96
CA THR A 28 13.62 15.37 29.07
C THR A 28 12.46 14.82 28.24
N TYR A 29 12.72 14.40 26.99
CA TYR A 29 11.71 13.77 26.15
C TYR A 29 11.13 12.51 26.78
N LEU A 30 11.96 11.59 27.29
CA LEU A 30 11.47 10.37 27.93
C LEU A 30 10.62 10.67 29.17
N LYS A 31 11.04 11.64 30.00
CA LYS A 31 10.28 12.08 31.18
C LYS A 31 8.88 12.58 30.83
N TYR A 32 8.72 13.30 29.71
CA TYR A 32 7.45 13.93 29.33
C TYR A 32 6.78 13.30 28.10
N ARG A 33 7.29 12.17 27.60
CA ARG A 33 6.89 11.56 26.33
C ARG A 33 5.39 11.29 26.30
N GLU A 34 4.86 10.64 27.34
CA GLU A 34 3.44 10.27 27.38
C GLU A 34 2.54 11.50 27.39
N LYS A 35 2.86 12.49 28.24
CA LYS A 35 2.17 13.78 28.30
C LYS A 35 2.17 14.47 26.94
N TRP A 36 3.33 14.62 26.30
CA TRP A 36 3.44 15.29 25.00
C TRP A 36 2.76 14.52 23.87
N LEU A 37 2.80 13.17 23.89
CA LEU A 37 2.08 12.35 22.92
C LEU A 37 0.57 12.48 23.10
N ALA A 38 0.07 12.48 24.34
CA ALA A 38 -1.35 12.66 24.66
C ALA A 38 -1.83 14.05 24.24
N GLN A 39 -1.10 15.11 24.62
CA GLN A 39 -1.39 16.48 24.21
C GLN A 39 -1.37 16.64 22.69
N GLY A 40 -0.35 16.11 22.02
CA GLY A 40 -0.25 16.14 20.57
C GLY A 40 -1.38 15.37 19.87
N LYS A 41 -1.84 14.25 20.47
CA LYS A 41 -3.00 13.51 19.96
C LYS A 41 -4.30 14.32 20.14
N ALA A 42 -4.53 14.88 21.33
CA ALA A 42 -5.70 15.71 21.62
C ALA A 42 -5.76 16.93 20.70
N TYR A 43 -4.63 17.62 20.51
CA TYR A 43 -4.52 18.74 19.59
C TYR A 43 -4.86 18.34 18.14
N ARG A 44 -4.27 17.25 17.62
CA ARG A 44 -4.60 16.76 16.27
C ARG A 44 -6.07 16.40 16.10
N LEU A 45 -6.72 15.91 17.16
CA LEU A 45 -8.15 15.58 17.13
C LEU A 45 -9.00 16.86 17.13
N ALA A 46 -8.70 17.82 18.00
CA ALA A 46 -9.38 19.12 18.05
C ALA A 46 -9.22 19.91 16.74
N HIS A 47 -8.08 19.75 16.06
CA HIS A 47 -7.78 20.40 14.79
C HIS A 47 -7.84 19.43 13.60
N TYR A 48 -8.72 18.43 13.66
CA TYR A 48 -8.77 17.32 12.69
C TYR A 48 -8.86 17.81 11.25
N ASP A 49 -9.78 18.73 10.93
CA ASP A 49 -9.96 19.21 9.56
C ASP A 49 -8.79 20.04 9.04
N GLN A 50 -8.18 20.86 9.89
CA GLN A 50 -6.99 21.62 9.53
C GLN A 50 -5.82 20.68 9.21
N TYR A 51 -5.59 19.67 10.06
CA TYR A 51 -4.55 18.67 9.84
C TYR A 51 -4.83 17.82 8.60
N ARG A 52 -6.09 17.43 8.38
CA ARG A 52 -6.50 16.69 7.18
C ARG A 52 -6.19 17.48 5.90
N LYS A 53 -6.49 18.79 5.89
CA LYS A 53 -6.16 19.69 4.76
C LYS A 53 -4.64 19.85 4.59
N TYR A 54 -3.91 20.04 5.69
CA TYR A 54 -2.45 20.12 5.68
C TYR A 54 -1.81 18.84 5.12
N ASP A 55 -2.22 17.67 5.61
CA ASP A 55 -1.70 16.38 5.17
C ASP A 55 -2.02 16.11 3.70
N LYS A 56 -3.23 16.50 3.24
CA LYS A 56 -3.60 16.44 1.82
C LYS A 56 -2.63 17.28 0.97
N ARG A 57 -2.44 18.56 1.30
CA ARG A 57 -1.51 19.46 0.57
C ARG A 57 -0.07 18.94 0.60
N ALA A 58 0.39 18.46 1.76
CA ALA A 58 1.72 17.89 1.91
C ALA A 58 1.90 16.59 1.10
N ASN A 59 0.84 15.80 0.92
CA ASN A 59 0.86 14.60 0.07
C ASN A 59 0.85 14.97 -1.42
N GLU A 60 0.05 15.95 -1.82
CA GLU A 60 0.01 16.48 -3.19
C GLU A 60 1.37 17.03 -3.61
N ARG A 61 1.98 17.90 -2.81
CA ARG A 61 3.36 18.39 -3.04
C ARG A 61 4.38 17.26 -3.15
N ARG A 62 4.22 16.20 -2.34
CA ARG A 62 5.10 15.02 -2.37
C ARG A 62 4.92 14.16 -3.64
N LYS A 63 3.76 14.22 -4.29
CA LYS A 63 3.46 13.49 -5.54
C LYS A 63 3.78 14.31 -6.79
N ALA A 64 3.80 15.65 -6.67
CA ALA A 64 4.00 16.56 -7.79
C ALA A 64 5.41 16.48 -8.41
N ASP A 65 6.41 16.04 -7.65
CA ASP A 65 7.79 15.82 -8.14
C ASP A 65 7.98 14.34 -8.51
N PRO A 66 8.01 13.98 -9.81
CA PRO A 66 8.11 12.60 -10.26
C PRO A 66 9.45 11.96 -9.90
N VAL A 67 10.54 12.73 -9.92
CA VAL A 67 11.90 12.25 -9.62
C VAL A 67 11.98 11.85 -8.15
N ARG A 68 11.54 12.73 -7.26
CA ARG A 68 11.52 12.45 -5.82
C ARG A 68 10.55 11.32 -5.47
N LEU A 69 9.43 11.22 -6.17
CA LEU A 69 8.48 10.12 -5.99
C LEU A 69 9.08 8.78 -6.44
N ALA A 70 9.79 8.75 -7.57
CA ALA A 70 10.48 7.57 -8.07
C ALA A 70 11.59 7.12 -7.10
N ALA A 71 12.43 8.05 -6.63
CA ALA A 71 13.48 7.78 -5.65
C ALA A 71 12.92 7.22 -4.34
N ARG A 72 11.84 7.81 -3.81
CA ARG A 72 11.15 7.28 -2.61
C ARG A 72 10.62 5.87 -2.84
N ARG A 73 9.99 5.61 -3.99
CA ARG A 73 9.48 4.27 -4.33
C ARG A 73 10.63 3.26 -4.42
N ALA A 74 11.78 3.64 -5.00
CA ALA A 74 12.97 2.80 -5.04
C ALA A 74 13.47 2.48 -3.64
N GLN A 75 13.65 3.48 -2.78
CA GLN A 75 14.05 3.31 -1.38
C GLN A 75 13.07 2.40 -0.61
N GLN A 76 11.77 2.56 -0.81
CA GLN A 76 10.76 1.71 -0.17
C GLN A 76 10.81 0.26 -0.63
N ARG A 77 11.07 0.02 -1.94
CA ARG A 77 11.23 -1.33 -2.49
C ARG A 77 12.47 -2.01 -1.90
N ASP A 78 13.58 -1.30 -1.89
CA ASP A 78 14.85 -1.78 -1.37
C ASP A 78 14.78 -2.05 0.14
N TYR A 79 14.20 -1.14 0.93
CA TYR A 79 13.88 -1.38 2.34
C TYR A 79 13.01 -2.63 2.52
N TYR A 80 11.98 -2.84 1.68
CA TYR A 80 11.17 -4.04 1.77
C TYR A 80 11.96 -5.31 1.45
N GLN A 81 12.76 -5.31 0.39
CA GLN A 81 13.57 -6.46 -0.02
C GLN A 81 14.51 -6.87 1.11
N ARG A 82 15.26 -5.91 1.65
CA ARG A 82 16.21 -6.14 2.75
C ARG A 82 15.56 -6.59 4.07
N ASN A 83 14.27 -6.31 4.26
CA ASN A 83 13.55 -6.65 5.49
C ASN A 83 12.40 -7.65 5.24
N ARG A 84 12.38 -8.33 4.08
CA ARG A 84 11.23 -9.13 3.63
C ARG A 84 10.89 -10.23 4.63
N GLU A 85 11.88 -11.01 5.04
CA GLU A 85 11.70 -12.14 5.95
C GLU A 85 11.21 -11.71 7.31
N ARG A 86 11.88 -10.71 7.92
CA ARG A 86 11.44 -10.12 9.19
C ARG A 86 9.99 -9.62 9.10
N ARG A 87 9.63 -8.89 8.04
CA ARG A 87 8.25 -8.41 7.85
C ARG A 87 7.24 -9.54 7.74
N ILE A 88 7.57 -10.63 7.06
CA ILE A 88 6.70 -11.80 6.96
C ILE A 88 6.53 -12.45 8.33
N ALA A 89 7.61 -12.62 9.10
CA ALA A 89 7.58 -13.16 10.45
C ALA A 89 6.73 -12.27 11.39
N ASP A 90 6.94 -10.95 11.37
CA ASP A 90 6.19 -9.98 12.16
C ASP A 90 4.69 -10.04 11.86
N VAL A 91 4.32 -10.11 10.57
CA VAL A 91 2.92 -10.23 10.16
C VAL A 91 2.32 -11.54 10.66
N LYS A 92 3.02 -12.67 10.52
CA LYS A 92 2.54 -13.97 11.03
C LYS A 92 2.36 -13.95 12.55
N ALA A 93 3.32 -13.40 13.29
CA ALA A 93 3.25 -13.27 14.74
C ALA A 93 2.07 -12.37 15.18
N TYR A 94 1.87 -11.24 14.49
CA TYR A 94 0.74 -10.37 14.71
C TYR A 94 -0.59 -11.08 14.40
N GLU A 95 -0.70 -11.78 13.28
CA GLU A 95 -1.94 -12.49 12.93
C GLU A 95 -2.28 -13.58 13.95
N LYS A 96 -1.27 -14.30 14.46
CA LYS A 96 -1.45 -15.32 15.52
C LYS A 96 -1.98 -14.69 16.81
N THR A 97 -1.35 -13.62 17.26
CA THR A 97 -1.71 -12.94 18.52
C THR A 97 -2.97 -12.07 18.43
N ASN A 98 -3.37 -11.67 17.22
CA ASN A 98 -4.52 -10.79 16.97
C ASN A 98 -5.57 -11.45 16.06
N PHE A 99 -5.71 -12.79 16.15
CA PHE A 99 -6.54 -13.58 15.26
C PHE A 99 -7.97 -13.03 15.09
N ALA A 100 -8.65 -12.69 16.20
CA ALA A 100 -10.02 -12.21 16.17
C ALA A 100 -10.15 -10.90 15.37
N LYS A 101 -9.22 -9.96 15.59
CA LYS A 101 -9.14 -8.69 14.88
C LYS A 101 -8.84 -8.88 13.40
N VAL A 102 -7.92 -9.77 13.07
CA VAL A 102 -7.55 -10.08 11.67
C VAL A 102 -8.72 -10.74 10.94
N ARG A 103 -9.46 -11.63 11.60
CA ARG A 103 -10.65 -12.29 11.05
C ARG A 103 -11.74 -11.27 10.69
N VAL A 104 -12.02 -10.31 11.58
CA VAL A 104 -12.96 -9.22 11.30
C VAL A 104 -12.50 -8.40 10.10
N TRP A 105 -11.23 -8.01 10.05
CA TRP A 105 -10.68 -7.26 8.91
C TRP A 105 -10.79 -8.01 7.58
N LYS A 106 -10.44 -9.30 7.56
CA LYS A 106 -10.57 -10.17 6.36
C LYS A 106 -12.03 -10.25 5.91
N ARG A 107 -12.98 -10.38 6.84
CA ARG A 107 -14.43 -10.39 6.55
C ARG A 107 -14.89 -9.06 5.92
N VAL A 108 -14.53 -7.93 6.52
CA VAL A 108 -14.86 -6.59 5.98
C VAL A 108 -14.26 -6.40 4.60
N ARG A 109 -13.00 -6.80 4.39
CA ARG A 109 -12.34 -6.73 3.08
C ARG A 109 -13.08 -7.55 2.02
N SER A 110 -13.47 -8.78 2.37
CA SER A 110 -14.23 -9.67 1.48
C SER A 110 -15.60 -9.10 1.13
N ALA A 111 -16.35 -8.61 2.13
CA ALA A 111 -17.64 -7.95 1.92
C ALA A 111 -17.51 -6.75 0.96
N ARG A 112 -16.55 -5.86 1.19
CA ARG A 112 -16.29 -4.71 0.30
C ARG A 112 -15.94 -5.14 -1.13
N ARG A 113 -15.23 -6.26 -1.31
CA ARG A 113 -14.93 -6.81 -2.65
C ARG A 113 -16.22 -7.29 -3.31
N ARG A 114 -17.07 -8.04 -2.60
CA ARG A 114 -18.36 -8.52 -3.13
C ARG A 114 -19.27 -7.37 -3.53
N THR A 115 -19.43 -6.35 -2.68
CA THR A 115 -20.23 -5.16 -3.01
C THR A 115 -19.75 -4.51 -4.30
N ARG A 116 -18.44 -4.35 -4.47
CA ARG A 116 -17.89 -3.80 -5.72
C ARG A 116 -18.12 -4.69 -6.93
N LEU A 117 -18.04 -6.01 -6.79
CA LEU A 117 -18.30 -6.96 -7.87
C LEU A 117 -19.76 -6.87 -8.32
N VAL A 118 -20.70 -6.82 -7.39
CA VAL A 118 -22.14 -6.69 -7.68
C VAL A 118 -22.46 -5.33 -8.29
N ALA A 119 -21.84 -4.25 -7.81
CA ALA A 119 -22.06 -2.91 -8.35
C ALA A 119 -21.36 -2.66 -9.71
N ALA A 120 -20.44 -3.54 -10.13
CA ALA A 120 -19.73 -3.37 -11.39
C ALA A 120 -20.67 -3.64 -12.58
N PRO A 121 -20.66 -2.78 -13.61
CA PRO A 121 -21.58 -2.93 -14.74
C PRO A 121 -21.44 -4.26 -15.47
N GLY A 122 -22.57 -4.80 -15.91
CA GLY A 122 -22.65 -5.97 -16.77
C GLY A 122 -22.55 -7.31 -16.05
N THR A 123 -22.58 -8.35 -16.85
CA THR A 123 -22.45 -9.75 -16.44
C THR A 123 -21.70 -10.52 -17.53
N CYS A 124 -21.17 -11.67 -17.18
CA CYS A 124 -20.61 -12.62 -18.13
C CYS A 124 -21.30 -13.96 -17.90
N SER A 125 -22.18 -14.36 -18.84
CA SER A 125 -22.86 -15.65 -18.78
C SER A 125 -21.85 -16.80 -18.98
N ARG A 126 -22.30 -18.04 -18.75
CA ARG A 126 -21.46 -19.22 -18.96
C ARG A 126 -21.04 -19.37 -20.43
N GLU A 127 -21.95 -19.08 -21.36
CA GLU A 127 -21.73 -19.14 -22.81
C GLU A 127 -20.74 -18.06 -23.24
N GLN A 128 -20.90 -16.84 -22.70
CA GLN A 128 -19.96 -15.75 -22.93
C GLN A 128 -18.57 -16.09 -22.38
N TRP A 129 -18.50 -16.68 -21.19
CA TRP A 129 -17.24 -17.15 -20.62
C TRP A 129 -16.59 -18.23 -21.49
N LEU A 130 -17.34 -19.22 -21.95
CA LEU A 130 -16.87 -20.24 -22.89
C LEU A 130 -16.33 -19.62 -24.18
N GLY A 131 -17.07 -18.68 -24.78
CA GLY A 131 -16.61 -17.97 -25.97
C GLY A 131 -15.33 -17.17 -25.72
N ARG A 132 -15.18 -16.53 -24.54
CA ARG A 132 -13.93 -15.88 -24.15
C ARG A 132 -12.79 -16.89 -24.02
N PHE A 133 -13.01 -18.01 -23.35
CA PHE A 133 -11.99 -19.05 -23.20
C PHE A 133 -11.53 -19.61 -24.55
N GLN A 134 -12.46 -19.90 -25.46
CA GLN A 134 -12.19 -20.36 -26.82
C GLN A 134 -11.47 -19.31 -27.66
N PHE A 135 -11.83 -18.02 -27.51
CA PHE A 135 -11.14 -16.92 -28.18
C PHE A 135 -9.64 -16.84 -27.81
N TYR A 136 -9.29 -17.21 -26.57
CA TYR A 136 -7.89 -17.33 -26.13
C TYR A 136 -7.28 -18.71 -26.43
N GLY A 137 -7.95 -19.55 -27.22
CA GLY A 137 -7.48 -20.89 -27.58
C GLY A 137 -7.29 -21.81 -26.38
N GLY A 138 -8.01 -21.59 -25.28
CA GLY A 138 -7.82 -22.34 -24.04
C GLY A 138 -6.53 -22.01 -23.27
N HIS A 139 -5.83 -20.92 -23.60
CA HIS A 139 -4.59 -20.55 -22.93
C HIS A 139 -4.80 -19.43 -21.90
N CYS A 140 -3.89 -19.35 -20.94
CA CYS A 140 -3.79 -18.20 -20.05
C CYS A 140 -3.49 -16.93 -20.86
N ALA A 141 -4.22 -15.84 -20.60
CA ALA A 141 -4.01 -14.57 -21.29
C ALA A 141 -2.68 -13.87 -20.95
N TYR A 142 -1.88 -14.41 -20.03
CA TYR A 142 -0.67 -13.77 -19.51
C TYR A 142 0.60 -14.62 -19.61
N CYS A 143 0.48 -15.93 -19.81
CA CYS A 143 1.61 -16.84 -19.90
C CYS A 143 1.28 -17.96 -20.88
N PRO A 144 2.26 -18.70 -21.42
CA PRO A 144 2.02 -19.71 -22.45
C PRO A 144 1.35 -20.99 -21.93
N ARG A 145 0.84 -21.00 -20.69
CA ARG A 145 0.20 -22.18 -20.09
C ARG A 145 -1.16 -22.42 -20.74
N GLU A 146 -1.33 -23.59 -21.33
CA GLU A 146 -2.62 -24.16 -21.68
C GLU A 146 -3.43 -24.45 -20.41
N LEU A 147 -4.74 -24.21 -20.48
CA LEU A 147 -5.67 -24.39 -19.39
C LEU A 147 -6.80 -25.31 -19.83
N ARG A 148 -7.30 -26.12 -18.90
CA ARG A 148 -8.64 -26.68 -18.97
C ARG A 148 -9.68 -25.61 -18.62
N PHE A 149 -10.89 -25.77 -19.13
CA PHE A 149 -11.96 -24.81 -18.89
C PHE A 149 -12.33 -24.66 -17.40
N ASP A 150 -12.20 -25.75 -16.62
CA ASP A 150 -12.52 -25.79 -15.19
C ASP A 150 -11.39 -25.27 -14.29
N GLU A 151 -10.14 -25.28 -14.74
CA GLU A 151 -9.02 -24.65 -14.02
C GLU A 151 -8.86 -23.15 -14.34
N ALA A 152 -9.42 -22.71 -15.47
CA ALA A 152 -9.31 -21.33 -15.92
C ALA A 152 -10.09 -20.38 -15.01
N GLN A 153 -9.40 -19.38 -14.47
CA GLN A 153 -10.04 -18.35 -13.65
C GLN A 153 -10.49 -17.18 -14.52
N MET A 154 -11.73 -16.74 -14.32
CA MET A 154 -12.23 -15.50 -14.90
C MET A 154 -11.51 -14.31 -14.26
N GLU A 155 -10.61 -13.69 -15.01
CA GLU A 155 -9.84 -12.54 -14.53
C GLU A 155 -10.23 -11.25 -15.26
N HIS A 156 -10.33 -10.16 -14.51
CA HIS A 156 -10.70 -8.85 -15.05
C HIS A 156 -9.47 -8.13 -15.62
N ARG A 157 -9.50 -7.73 -16.90
CA ARG A 157 -8.41 -6.97 -17.55
C ARG A 157 -8.17 -5.66 -16.85
N ILE A 158 -9.24 -4.92 -16.59
CA ILE A 158 -9.28 -3.77 -15.70
C ILE A 158 -9.91 -4.27 -14.39
N PRO A 159 -9.18 -4.29 -13.27
CA PRO A 159 -9.73 -4.74 -12.00
C PRO A 159 -10.94 -3.91 -11.58
N ILE A 160 -11.93 -4.55 -10.96
CA ILE A 160 -13.13 -3.88 -10.43
C ILE A 160 -12.79 -2.72 -9.49
N SER A 161 -11.73 -2.85 -8.68
CA SER A 161 -11.28 -1.76 -7.78
C SER A 161 -10.77 -0.52 -8.51
N ARG A 162 -10.63 -0.56 -9.84
CA ARG A 162 -10.17 0.51 -10.71
C ARG A 162 -11.22 0.87 -11.78
N GLY A 163 -12.48 0.53 -11.55
CA GLY A 163 -13.58 0.86 -12.46
C GLY A 163 -13.80 -0.14 -13.59
N GLY A 164 -13.24 -1.35 -13.49
CA GLY A 164 -13.55 -2.42 -14.45
C GLY A 164 -15.00 -2.90 -14.35
N SER A 165 -15.50 -3.45 -15.45
CA SER A 165 -16.84 -4.04 -15.59
C SER A 165 -16.81 -5.57 -15.51
N ASN A 166 -17.97 -6.20 -15.34
CA ASN A 166 -18.14 -7.65 -15.46
C ASN A 166 -18.47 -8.10 -16.90
N TRP A 167 -18.60 -7.17 -17.85
CA TRP A 167 -18.80 -7.49 -19.27
C TRP A 167 -17.72 -8.44 -19.81
N PRO A 168 -18.07 -9.37 -20.74
CA PRO A 168 -17.12 -10.36 -21.27
C PRO A 168 -15.86 -9.74 -21.89
N ALA A 169 -15.96 -8.54 -22.49
CA ALA A 169 -14.83 -7.81 -23.04
C ALA A 169 -13.74 -7.46 -22.01
N ASN A 170 -14.10 -7.36 -20.73
CA ASN A 170 -13.18 -7.16 -19.61
C ASN A 170 -12.74 -8.47 -18.95
N ILE A 171 -13.24 -9.64 -19.38
CA ILE A 171 -12.90 -10.93 -18.81
C ILE A 171 -11.92 -11.68 -19.72
N VAL A 172 -10.91 -12.31 -19.12
CA VAL A 172 -9.94 -13.18 -19.79
C VAL A 172 -9.65 -14.41 -18.95
N PRO A 173 -9.28 -15.55 -19.56
CA PRO A 173 -8.78 -16.70 -18.83
C PRO A 173 -7.39 -16.44 -18.26
N ALA A 174 -7.19 -16.81 -17.01
CA ALA A 174 -5.90 -16.76 -16.35
C ALA A 174 -5.67 -18.00 -15.51
N CYS A 175 -4.43 -18.48 -15.46
CA CYS A 175 -4.03 -19.47 -14.46
C CYS A 175 -4.01 -18.82 -13.06
N ALA A 176 -4.13 -19.65 -12.01
CA ALA A 176 -4.14 -19.18 -10.63
C ALA A 176 -2.91 -18.32 -10.27
N ASP A 177 -1.73 -18.71 -10.73
CA ASP A 177 -0.48 -18.00 -10.44
C ASP A 177 -0.44 -16.62 -11.10
N CYS A 178 -0.82 -16.52 -12.37
CA CYS A 178 -0.85 -15.25 -13.09
C CYS A 178 -1.92 -14.32 -12.51
N ASN A 179 -3.11 -14.86 -12.22
CA ASN A 179 -4.18 -14.10 -11.59
C ASN A 179 -3.74 -13.50 -10.24
N LEU A 180 -3.12 -14.33 -9.39
CA LEU A 180 -2.59 -13.91 -8.09
C LEU A 180 -1.48 -12.85 -8.22
N ARG A 181 -0.55 -13.03 -9.16
CA ARG A 181 0.56 -12.08 -9.42
C ARG A 181 0.07 -10.76 -10.01
N LYS A 182 -0.93 -10.79 -10.89
CA LYS A 182 -1.57 -9.59 -11.45
C LYS A 182 -2.22 -8.78 -10.33
N GLY A 183 -3.11 -9.40 -9.57
CA GLY A 183 -3.83 -8.78 -8.47
C GLY A 183 -4.63 -7.55 -8.93
N THR A 184 -4.31 -6.37 -8.40
CA THR A 184 -5.02 -5.11 -8.71
C THR A 184 -4.39 -4.30 -9.85
N LYS A 185 -3.46 -4.89 -10.59
CA LYS A 185 -2.88 -4.29 -11.80
C LYS A 185 -3.83 -4.48 -12.98
N THR A 186 -3.80 -3.57 -13.95
CA THR A 186 -4.45 -3.82 -15.24
C THR A 186 -3.67 -4.87 -16.05
N SER A 187 -4.29 -5.50 -17.04
CA SER A 187 -3.57 -6.42 -17.96
C SER A 187 -2.37 -5.73 -18.60
N ALA A 188 -2.52 -4.46 -18.99
CA ALA A 188 -1.42 -3.67 -19.57
C ALA A 188 -0.26 -3.48 -18.58
N GLU A 189 -0.55 -3.07 -17.34
CA GLU A 189 0.48 -2.92 -16.31
C GLU A 189 1.16 -4.24 -15.94
N PHE A 190 0.41 -5.34 -15.96
CA PHE A 190 0.96 -6.66 -15.66
C PHE A 190 1.80 -7.21 -16.82
N GLY A 191 1.32 -7.07 -18.06
CA GLY A 191 2.04 -7.45 -19.27
C GLY A 191 3.36 -6.68 -19.42
N ALA A 192 3.33 -5.36 -19.23
CA ALA A 192 4.56 -4.54 -19.24
C ALA A 192 5.59 -5.00 -18.20
N ARG A 193 5.14 -5.53 -17.07
CA ARG A 193 6.03 -6.08 -16.03
C ARG A 193 6.57 -7.46 -16.39
N ILE A 194 5.81 -8.30 -17.08
CA ILE A 194 6.28 -9.62 -17.55
C ILE A 194 7.35 -9.42 -18.62
N LEU A 195 7.15 -8.49 -19.55
CA LEU A 195 8.11 -8.20 -20.62
C LEU A 195 9.40 -7.52 -20.13
N ALA A 196 9.34 -6.85 -18.97
CA ALA A 196 10.48 -6.17 -18.36
C ALA A 196 11.22 -7.01 -17.30
N ALA A 197 10.84 -8.28 -17.12
CA ALA A 197 11.42 -9.20 -16.14
C ALA A 197 12.19 -10.31 -16.87
#